data_AF-A0A2H9U6H0-F1
#
_entry.id   AF-A0A2H9U6H0-F1
#
_cell.length_a   1.000
_cell.length_b   1.000
_cell.length_c   1.000
_cell.angle_alpha   90.00
_cell.angle_beta   90.00
_cell.angle_gamma   90.00
#
_symmetry.space_group_name_H-M   'P 1'
#
loop_
_entity.id
_entity.type
_entity.pdbx_description
1 polymer ?
#
loop_
_entity_poly.entity_id
_entity_poly.type
_entity_poly.pdbx_seq_one_letter_code
_entity_poly.pdbx_strand_id
1 'polypeptide(L)'
;MTKWIACLYDGKTKTAQYEGAEGTCLLRRGGTLPWRTNNPGNLRPRMVNGKPQPKKVTSHIGFAKTQNNGFFLIFSSYEVGFAELKKNLLRMHGDKTVENGIRAYAPSHENNTSKYISDLEKLSGVSRLKIINRLTDSELDDVAHAIEIIEGYHNSKDTRKEVTTKLSNVILSDGSKPISGQVVVLKSGNIKKEFITDDYGFIPPIPHIVFTCTVNVCVPNPIDGSVKDIAIIEPNGPAKNILAVFDGVIAKAKTMPLEPPAGQLLPKRKKIQYTIKSGDSLWKVAKTFKTSVDSIVEANNIKDPTRIYPGTKIWILPKANNGTEVISAQSAIPKKNQSKSVNTTTVNVGEKPNKTLATVAVETARDSKGKPLAMIPLMEEEAPWMEVAIREAKKWHGTKEKNITDNYHALTGNGWIKDLSGRSNAWCASFISYCLQEVGYKKPRNSQRARSFREDTSRFVEIKEPIYGCIASNGSHVTFYYGDGGNGVIIGLGGNQGDTIKFSNYTGMRYIIPISYYEKYKEVKKNAKKKFDVDELNKGILINEKTQKNESVR
;
A
#
# COMPACT_ATOMS: atom_id res chain seq x y z
N MET A 1 -35.06 3.46 -10.65
CA MET A 1 -34.29 4.48 -9.90
C MET A 1 -32.84 4.02 -9.81
N THR A 2 -31.90 4.89 -10.16
CA THR A 2 -30.47 4.60 -10.08
C THR A 2 -30.07 4.42 -8.62
N LYS A 3 -29.60 3.22 -8.26
CA LYS A 3 -29.11 2.93 -6.90
C LYS A 3 -27.66 3.39 -6.78
N TRP A 4 -27.42 4.44 -6.02
CA TRP A 4 -26.07 4.91 -5.73
C TRP A 4 -25.36 3.93 -4.79
N ILE A 5 -24.15 3.51 -5.14
CA ILE A 5 -23.39 2.48 -4.42
C ILE A 5 -22.31 3.06 -3.51
N ALA A 6 -21.82 4.26 -3.82
CA ALA A 6 -20.84 4.98 -3.04
C ALA A 6 -21.10 6.49 -3.13
N CYS A 7 -20.62 7.23 -2.14
CA CYS A 7 -20.60 8.69 -2.21
C CYS A 7 -19.35 9.26 -1.53
N LEU A 8 -18.62 10.10 -2.26
CA LEU A 8 -17.55 10.94 -1.73
C LEU A 8 -18.10 12.32 -1.38
N TYR A 9 -17.62 12.91 -0.29
CA TYR A 9 -18.04 14.24 0.15
C TYR A 9 -16.84 15.14 0.39
N ASP A 10 -16.79 16.26 -0.32
CA ASP A 10 -15.79 17.31 -0.12
C ASP A 10 -16.34 18.37 0.84
N GLY A 11 -15.80 18.40 2.06
CA GLY A 11 -16.16 19.36 3.09
C GLY A 11 -15.76 20.82 2.79
N LYS A 12 -14.75 21.05 1.94
CA LYS A 12 -14.28 22.40 1.57
C LYS A 12 -15.24 23.04 0.57
N THR A 13 -15.63 22.30 -0.46
CA THR A 13 -16.57 22.79 -1.50
C THR A 13 -18.03 22.50 -1.19
N LYS A 14 -18.33 21.74 -0.12
CA LYS A 14 -19.67 21.27 0.24
C LYS A 14 -20.34 20.54 -0.94
N THR A 15 -19.59 19.64 -1.58
CA THR A 15 -20.05 18.85 -2.73
C THR A 15 -20.18 17.38 -2.35
N ALA A 16 -21.32 16.77 -2.66
CA ALA A 16 -21.50 15.31 -2.61
C ALA A 16 -21.41 14.74 -4.03
N GLN A 17 -20.59 13.71 -4.22
CA GLN A 17 -20.39 12.99 -5.47
C GLN A 17 -20.86 11.56 -5.29
N TYR A 18 -22.01 11.24 -5.87
CA TYR A 18 -22.59 9.90 -5.85
C TYR A 18 -22.14 9.11 -7.07
N GLU A 19 -21.87 7.83 -6.86
CA GLU A 19 -21.40 6.90 -7.89
C GLU A 19 -22.41 5.77 -8.06
N GLY A 20 -22.82 5.53 -9.30
CA GLY A 20 -23.74 4.46 -9.68
C GLY A 20 -22.98 3.26 -10.26
N ALA A 21 -23.61 2.08 -10.23
CA ALA A 21 -22.99 0.84 -10.70
C ALA A 21 -22.60 0.86 -12.20
N GLU A 22 -23.25 1.70 -13.01
CA GLU A 22 -23.02 1.82 -14.46
C GLU A 22 -22.02 2.93 -14.82
N GLY A 23 -21.28 3.47 -13.85
CA GLY A 23 -20.33 4.59 -14.07
C GLY A 23 -21.01 5.97 -14.19
N THR A 24 -22.30 6.06 -13.87
CA THR A 24 -23.03 7.32 -13.72
C THR A 24 -22.61 8.03 -12.45
N CYS A 25 -22.54 9.36 -12.48
CA CYS A 25 -22.27 10.19 -11.32
C CYS A 25 -23.29 11.31 -11.18
N LEU A 26 -23.70 11.55 -9.94
CA LEU A 26 -24.50 12.70 -9.56
C LEU A 26 -23.70 13.60 -8.62
N LEU A 27 -23.50 14.84 -9.03
CA LEU A 27 -22.93 15.89 -8.20
C LEU A 27 -24.05 16.72 -7.57
N ARG A 28 -24.06 16.82 -6.24
CA ARG A 28 -24.95 17.69 -5.48
C ARG A 28 -24.18 18.83 -4.82
N ARG A 29 -24.58 20.07 -5.12
CA ARG A 29 -24.01 21.31 -4.56
C ARG A 29 -25.11 22.24 -4.07
N GLY A 30 -24.74 23.17 -3.19
CA GLY A 30 -25.71 24.03 -2.51
C GLY A 30 -26.62 23.23 -1.58
N GLY A 31 -27.79 23.77 -1.23
CA GLY A 31 -28.72 23.15 -0.29
C GLY A 31 -28.14 22.94 1.10
N THR A 32 -28.84 22.16 1.91
CA THR A 32 -28.39 21.74 3.25
C THR A 32 -27.59 20.44 3.20
N LEU A 33 -26.83 20.16 4.27
CA LEU A 33 -26.08 18.91 4.41
C LEU A 33 -26.97 17.66 4.40
N PRO A 34 -28.10 17.59 5.15
CA PRO A 34 -29.05 16.48 5.08
C PRO A 34 -29.44 16.14 3.64
N TRP A 35 -29.81 17.15 2.84
CA TRP A 35 -30.19 16.96 1.44
C TRP A 35 -29.03 16.43 0.58
N ARG A 36 -27.84 17.03 0.70
CA ARG A 36 -26.66 16.56 -0.05
C ARG A 36 -26.31 15.11 0.26
N THR A 37 -26.63 14.62 1.45
CA THR A 37 -26.19 13.31 1.97
C THR A 37 -27.32 12.26 2.04
N ASN A 38 -28.52 12.57 1.54
CA ASN A 38 -29.72 11.73 1.72
C ASN A 38 -29.96 11.34 3.19
N ASN A 39 -29.61 12.22 4.12
CA ASN A 39 -29.60 11.93 5.56
C ASN A 39 -30.57 12.88 6.26
N PRO A 40 -31.90 12.64 6.16
CA PRO A 40 -32.92 13.55 6.72
C PRO A 40 -32.79 13.76 8.23
N GLY A 41 -32.20 12.81 8.96
CA GLY A 41 -31.96 12.93 10.39
C GLY A 41 -30.62 13.53 10.79
N ASN A 42 -29.73 13.90 9.87
CA ASN A 42 -28.34 14.24 10.23
C ASN A 42 -27.64 13.15 11.07
N LEU A 43 -27.97 11.88 10.81
CA LEU A 43 -27.43 10.74 11.53
C LEU A 43 -25.90 10.69 11.47
N ARG A 44 -25.28 10.44 12.62
CA ARG A 44 -23.83 10.43 12.80
C ARG A 44 -23.30 9.01 13.01
N PRO A 45 -22.12 8.67 12.48
CA PRO A 45 -21.47 7.41 12.82
C PRO A 45 -20.96 7.45 14.27
N ARG A 46 -20.90 6.29 14.91
CA ARG A 46 -20.11 6.14 16.15
C ARG A 46 -18.64 6.39 15.81
N MET A 47 -17.98 7.25 16.57
CA MET A 47 -16.54 7.50 16.41
C MET A 47 -15.74 6.56 17.34
N VAL A 48 -14.71 5.91 16.80
CA VAL A 48 -13.76 5.08 17.55
C VAL A 48 -12.36 5.46 17.11
N ASN A 49 -11.54 5.94 18.04
CA ASN A 49 -10.18 6.43 17.77
C ASN A 49 -10.12 7.47 16.63
N GLY A 50 -11.07 8.41 16.61
CA GLY A 50 -11.16 9.46 15.59
C GLY A 50 -11.64 8.99 14.21
N LYS A 51 -12.00 7.71 14.04
CA LYS A 51 -12.52 7.16 12.78
C LYS A 51 -14.01 6.78 12.90
N PRO A 52 -14.81 7.00 11.84
CA PRO A 52 -16.20 6.57 11.84
C PRO A 52 -16.31 5.04 11.79
N GLN A 53 -17.06 4.46 12.72
CA GLN A 53 -17.36 3.03 12.82
C GLN A 53 -18.86 2.81 13.07
N PRO A 54 -19.70 2.87 12.03
CA PRO A 54 -21.15 2.70 12.16
C PRO A 54 -21.55 1.21 12.32
N LYS A 55 -21.09 0.54 13.39
CA LYS A 55 -21.32 -0.91 13.64
C LYS A 55 -22.80 -1.32 13.56
N LYS A 56 -23.72 -0.42 13.89
CA LYS A 56 -25.17 -0.68 13.90
C LYS A 56 -25.89 -0.21 12.62
N VAL A 57 -25.26 0.62 11.80
CA VAL A 57 -25.87 1.22 10.59
C VAL A 57 -25.16 0.71 9.35
N THR A 58 -25.69 -0.33 8.73
CA THR A 58 -25.08 -0.99 7.56
C THR A 58 -25.57 -0.44 6.22
N SER A 59 -26.62 0.39 6.24
CA SER A 59 -27.30 0.96 5.06
C SER A 59 -26.60 2.20 4.46
N HIS A 60 -25.58 2.72 5.13
CA HIS A 60 -24.80 3.87 4.66
C HIS A 60 -23.86 3.49 3.49
N ILE A 61 -23.57 4.44 2.62
CA ILE A 61 -22.68 4.29 1.45
C ILE A 61 -21.47 5.24 1.49
N GLY A 62 -21.32 6.01 2.55
CA GLY A 62 -20.23 6.96 2.70
C GLY A 62 -20.32 7.79 3.97
N PHE A 63 -19.35 8.70 4.13
CA PHE A 63 -19.29 9.62 5.26
C PHE A 63 -19.02 11.05 4.78
N ALA A 64 -19.78 12.00 5.30
CA ALA A 64 -19.55 13.42 5.09
C ALA A 64 -18.78 14.00 6.28
N LYS A 65 -17.50 14.34 6.08
CA LYS A 65 -16.71 15.10 7.07
C LYS A 65 -16.95 16.59 6.87
N THR A 66 -17.52 17.25 7.86
CA THR A 66 -17.66 18.70 7.90
C THR A 66 -16.49 19.32 8.67
N GLN A 67 -16.17 20.59 8.39
CA GLN A 67 -15.05 21.28 9.05
C GLN A 67 -15.26 21.45 10.55
N ASN A 68 -16.50 21.73 10.97
CA ASN A 68 -16.81 22.10 12.36
C ASN A 68 -17.72 21.10 13.09
N ASN A 69 -18.49 20.28 12.35
CA ASN A 69 -19.53 19.44 12.93
C ASN A 69 -19.19 17.95 12.81
N GLY A 70 -17.93 17.55 12.60
CA GLY A 70 -17.54 16.13 12.57
C GLY A 70 -18.11 15.36 11.37
N PHE A 71 -18.36 14.05 11.56
CA PHE A 71 -18.80 13.13 10.52
C PHE A 71 -20.32 12.91 10.53
N PHE A 72 -20.89 12.73 9.34
CA PHE A 72 -22.28 12.36 9.10
C PHE A 72 -22.34 11.17 8.17
N LEU A 73 -23.39 10.35 8.30
CA LEU A 73 -23.65 9.25 7.39
C LEU A 73 -24.19 9.77 6.06
N ILE A 74 -23.89 9.06 4.98
CA ILE A 74 -24.45 9.30 3.65
C ILE A 74 -25.22 8.06 3.22
N PHE A 75 -26.42 8.23 2.67
CA PHE A 75 -27.28 7.15 2.22
C PHE A 75 -27.47 7.13 0.71
N SER A 76 -27.79 5.95 0.17
CA SER A 76 -27.98 5.73 -1.27
C SER A 76 -29.22 6.39 -1.84
N SER A 77 -30.19 6.73 -1.01
CA SER A 77 -31.42 7.42 -1.40
C SER A 77 -32.08 8.04 -0.18
N TYR A 78 -33.01 8.96 -0.41
CA TYR A 78 -33.82 9.56 0.66
C TYR A 78 -34.55 8.49 1.47
N GLU A 79 -35.18 7.53 0.78
CA GLU A 79 -36.00 6.47 1.37
C GLU A 79 -35.15 5.61 2.31
N VAL A 80 -33.91 5.31 1.93
CA VAL A 80 -32.96 4.55 2.77
C VAL A 80 -32.56 5.35 4.00
N GLY A 81 -32.26 6.63 3.85
CA GLY A 81 -31.89 7.49 4.98
C GLY A 81 -33.06 7.71 5.96
N PHE A 82 -34.27 7.92 5.44
CA PHE A 82 -35.49 8.06 6.23
C PHE A 82 -35.83 6.77 6.98
N ALA A 83 -35.75 5.61 6.32
CA ALA A 83 -35.94 4.33 6.97
C ALA A 83 -34.89 4.06 8.07
N GLU A 84 -33.63 4.47 7.85
CA GLU A 84 -32.58 4.33 8.86
C GLU A 84 -32.78 5.27 10.05
N LEU A 85 -33.32 6.48 9.84
CA LEU A 85 -33.69 7.40 10.94
C LEU A 85 -34.68 6.72 11.90
N LYS A 86 -35.76 6.14 11.38
CA LYS A 86 -36.75 5.41 12.18
C LYS A 86 -36.12 4.25 12.95
N LYS A 87 -35.32 3.42 12.26
CA LYS A 87 -34.59 2.31 12.88
C LYS A 87 -33.63 2.79 13.97
N ASN A 88 -32.98 3.93 13.76
CA ASN A 88 -32.06 4.51 14.73
C ASN A 88 -32.79 4.96 16.00
N LEU A 89 -33.92 5.66 15.87
CA LEU A 89 -34.75 6.09 16.99
C LEU A 89 -35.17 4.90 17.86
N LEU A 90 -35.71 3.84 17.25
CA LEU A 90 -36.09 2.62 17.96
C LEU A 90 -34.88 1.94 18.62
N ARG A 91 -33.75 1.81 17.90
CA ARG A 91 -32.57 1.07 18.35
C ARG A 91 -31.76 1.78 19.45
N MET A 92 -31.76 3.11 19.47
CA MET A 92 -30.92 3.92 20.36
C MET A 92 -31.73 4.59 21.48
N HIS A 93 -33.02 4.80 21.26
CA HIS A 93 -33.90 5.56 22.15
C HIS A 93 -35.26 4.90 22.39
N GLY A 94 -35.48 3.66 21.93
CA GLY A 94 -36.79 3.00 22.01
C GLY A 94 -37.35 2.87 23.42
N ASP A 95 -36.51 2.71 24.43
CA ASP A 95 -36.88 2.60 25.84
C ASP A 95 -37.20 3.95 26.51
N LYS A 96 -36.97 5.07 25.81
CA LYS A 96 -37.13 6.43 26.33
C LYS A 96 -38.45 7.04 25.86
N THR A 97 -38.92 8.04 26.61
CA THR A 97 -39.92 8.97 26.11
C THR A 97 -39.38 9.74 24.90
N VAL A 98 -40.25 10.24 24.02
CA VAL A 98 -39.86 11.09 22.89
C VAL A 98 -38.97 12.24 23.37
N GLU A 99 -39.34 12.92 24.46
CA GLU A 99 -38.52 13.98 25.06
C GLU A 99 -37.10 13.52 25.41
N ASN A 100 -36.98 12.42 26.17
CA ASN A 100 -35.68 11.93 26.64
C ASN A 100 -34.85 11.33 25.49
N GLY A 101 -35.52 10.75 24.49
CA GLY A 101 -34.90 10.31 23.25
C GLY A 101 -34.25 11.48 22.52
N ILE A 102 -35.00 12.58 22.32
CA ILE A 102 -34.52 13.78 21.64
C ILE A 102 -33.42 14.50 22.43
N ARG A 103 -33.49 14.55 23.77
CA ARG A 103 -32.39 15.08 24.59
C ARG A 103 -31.06 14.35 24.37
N ALA A 104 -31.11 13.04 24.12
CA ALA A 104 -29.94 12.25 23.78
C ALA A 104 -29.54 12.35 22.30
N TYR A 105 -30.52 12.56 21.42
CA TYR A 105 -30.32 12.68 19.96
C TYR A 105 -29.72 14.05 19.56
N ALA A 106 -30.29 15.13 20.07
CA ALA A 106 -29.92 16.52 19.83
C ALA A 106 -29.62 17.22 21.17
N PRO A 107 -28.45 16.97 21.77
CA PRO A 107 -28.11 17.44 23.12
C PRO A 107 -27.90 18.95 23.18
N SER A 108 -28.15 19.53 24.36
CA SER A 108 -28.28 20.99 24.55
C SER A 108 -26.99 21.79 24.43
N HIS A 109 -25.83 21.11 24.47
CA HIS A 109 -24.55 21.75 24.24
C HIS A 109 -24.26 21.99 22.75
N GLU A 110 -24.99 21.31 21.84
CA GLU A 110 -24.89 21.49 20.40
C GLU A 110 -26.15 22.15 19.79
N ASN A 111 -27.29 22.05 20.47
CA ASN A 111 -28.59 22.40 19.92
C ASN A 111 -29.46 23.16 20.94
N ASN A 112 -30.47 23.89 20.46
CA ASN A 112 -31.56 24.34 21.33
C ASN A 112 -32.57 23.20 21.53
N THR A 113 -32.21 22.23 22.39
CA THR A 113 -32.99 21.00 22.62
C THR A 113 -34.42 21.28 23.07
N SER A 114 -34.64 22.30 23.92
CA SER A 114 -35.99 22.65 24.39
C SER A 114 -36.87 23.13 23.24
N LYS A 115 -36.33 23.95 22.34
CA LYS A 115 -37.04 24.35 21.11
C LYS A 115 -37.28 23.15 20.21
N TYR A 116 -36.29 22.27 20.05
CA TYR A 116 -36.40 21.06 19.24
C TYR A 116 -37.57 20.18 19.72
N ILE A 117 -37.68 19.90 21.01
CA ILE A 117 -38.77 19.09 21.59
C ILE A 117 -40.13 19.76 21.34
N SER A 118 -40.21 21.08 21.54
CA SER A 118 -41.44 21.85 21.31
C SER A 118 -41.87 21.82 19.83
N ASP A 119 -40.93 22.07 18.92
CA ASP A 119 -41.18 22.00 17.47
C ASP A 119 -41.58 20.59 17.06
N LEU A 120 -40.94 19.55 17.61
CA LEU A 120 -41.21 18.16 17.28
C LEU A 120 -42.62 17.74 17.73
N GLU A 121 -43.03 18.08 18.95
CA GLU A 121 -44.40 17.81 19.44
C GLU A 121 -45.44 18.54 18.58
N LYS A 122 -45.16 19.80 18.20
CA LYS A 122 -46.04 20.59 17.33
C LYS A 122 -46.15 20.03 15.90
N LEU A 123 -45.04 19.57 15.31
CA LEU A 123 -44.97 19.11 13.94
C LEU A 123 -45.47 17.67 13.77
N SER A 124 -45.14 16.79 14.72
CA SER A 124 -45.54 15.37 14.67
C SER A 124 -46.93 15.11 15.26
N GLY A 125 -47.43 16.00 16.12
CA GLY A 125 -48.65 15.74 16.91
C GLY A 125 -48.48 14.65 17.99
N VAL A 126 -47.27 14.09 18.14
CA VAL A 126 -46.98 13.03 19.11
C VAL A 126 -46.54 13.66 20.43
N SER A 127 -47.23 13.27 21.51
CA SER A 127 -46.90 13.76 22.85
C SER A 127 -45.46 13.39 23.24
N ARG A 128 -44.74 14.37 23.79
CA ARG A 128 -43.35 14.23 24.23
C ARG A 128 -43.14 13.15 25.31
N LEU A 129 -44.21 12.78 26.01
CA LEU A 129 -44.20 11.80 27.12
C LEU A 129 -44.41 10.35 26.65
N LYS A 130 -44.82 10.11 25.39
CA LYS A 130 -44.95 8.75 24.86
C LYS A 130 -43.59 8.08 24.74
N ILE A 131 -43.52 6.77 25.00
CA ILE A 131 -42.30 5.96 24.85
C ILE A 131 -42.13 5.60 23.37
N ILE A 132 -40.91 5.79 22.84
CA ILE A 132 -40.62 5.63 21.40
C ILE A 132 -40.94 4.22 20.88
N ASN A 133 -40.68 3.16 21.65
CA ASN A 133 -41.03 1.79 21.24
C ASN A 133 -42.52 1.44 21.34
N ARG A 134 -43.36 2.34 21.88
CA ARG A 134 -44.81 2.18 21.97
C ARG A 134 -45.56 3.03 20.95
N LEU A 135 -44.85 3.77 20.11
CA LEU A 135 -45.44 4.51 19.01
C LEU A 135 -45.93 3.53 17.94
N THR A 136 -47.07 3.85 17.33
CA THR A 136 -47.48 3.18 16.09
C THR A 136 -46.53 3.53 14.95
N ASP A 137 -46.53 2.73 13.88
CA ASP A 137 -45.68 3.02 12.70
C ASP A 137 -45.97 4.41 12.11
N SER A 138 -47.24 4.84 12.11
CA SER A 138 -47.64 6.19 11.66
C SER A 138 -47.07 7.28 12.57
N GLU A 139 -47.19 7.13 13.88
CA GLU A 139 -46.64 8.12 14.82
C GLU A 139 -45.10 8.19 14.74
N LEU A 140 -44.44 7.06 14.49
CA LEU A 140 -43.00 7.03 14.28
C LEU A 140 -42.61 7.72 12.95
N ASP A 141 -43.42 7.57 11.90
CA ASP A 141 -43.28 8.30 10.64
C ASP A 141 -43.44 9.81 10.86
N ASP A 142 -44.47 10.23 11.61
CA ASP A 142 -44.72 11.64 11.93
C ASP A 142 -43.57 12.26 12.72
N VAL A 143 -43.02 11.53 13.70
CA VAL A 143 -41.82 11.94 14.45
C VAL A 143 -40.60 12.06 13.54
N ALA A 144 -40.39 11.11 12.62
CA ALA A 144 -39.26 11.14 11.69
C ALA A 144 -39.37 12.28 10.67
N HIS A 145 -40.58 12.58 10.17
CA HIS A 145 -40.83 13.74 9.32
C HIS A 145 -40.66 15.07 10.06
N ALA A 146 -41.07 15.15 11.33
CA ALA A 146 -40.81 16.33 12.15
C ALA A 146 -39.30 16.58 12.32
N ILE A 147 -38.52 15.52 12.60
CA ILE A 147 -37.05 15.60 12.65
C ILE A 147 -36.50 16.08 11.31
N GLU A 148 -36.94 15.50 10.18
CA GLU A 148 -36.50 15.91 8.85
C GLU A 148 -36.68 17.41 8.58
N ILE A 149 -37.83 17.96 8.99
CA ILE A 149 -38.14 19.39 8.87
C ILE A 149 -37.19 20.22 9.75
N ILE A 150 -36.99 19.81 11.01
CA ILE A 150 -36.13 20.52 11.96
C ILE A 150 -34.66 20.51 11.52
N GLU A 151 -34.16 19.37 11.04
CA GLU A 151 -32.81 19.23 10.49
C GLU A 151 -32.63 20.00 9.17
N GLY A 152 -33.72 20.44 8.55
CA GLY A 152 -33.73 21.28 7.38
C GLY A 152 -33.42 20.52 6.09
N TYR A 153 -33.84 19.26 5.97
CA TYR A 153 -33.67 18.48 4.74
C TYR A 153 -34.30 19.15 3.53
N HIS A 154 -35.34 19.95 3.72
CA HIS A 154 -36.03 20.72 2.69
C HIS A 154 -35.64 22.19 2.61
N ASN A 155 -34.63 22.66 3.37
CA ASN A 155 -34.23 24.06 3.35
C ASN A 155 -33.32 24.39 2.15
N SER A 156 -33.21 25.69 1.83
CA SER A 156 -32.35 26.23 0.76
C SER A 156 -32.55 25.57 -0.61
N LYS A 157 -33.81 25.27 -0.98
CA LYS A 157 -34.16 24.58 -2.24
C LYS A 157 -33.69 25.34 -3.48
N ASP A 158 -33.81 26.66 -3.45
CA ASP A 158 -33.37 27.61 -4.47
C ASP A 158 -31.87 27.50 -4.80
N THR A 159 -31.05 27.10 -3.82
CA THR A 159 -29.59 26.94 -4.02
C THR A 159 -29.18 25.56 -4.50
N ARG A 160 -30.10 24.59 -4.56
CA ARG A 160 -29.79 23.19 -4.89
C ARG A 160 -29.41 23.07 -6.36
N LYS A 161 -28.26 22.45 -6.59
CA LYS A 161 -27.79 22.14 -7.94
C LYS A 161 -27.48 20.64 -8.00
N GLU A 162 -28.20 19.95 -8.87
CA GLU A 162 -27.96 18.57 -9.22
C GLU A 162 -27.41 18.52 -10.64
N VAL A 163 -26.28 17.84 -10.79
CA VAL A 163 -25.62 17.70 -12.09
C VAL A 163 -25.28 16.24 -12.28
N THR A 164 -25.91 15.61 -13.27
CA THR A 164 -25.60 14.24 -13.66
C THR A 164 -24.52 14.26 -14.73
N THR A 165 -23.51 13.43 -14.55
CA THR A 165 -22.39 13.28 -15.48
C THR A 165 -21.90 11.84 -15.49
N LYS A 166 -20.98 11.53 -16.39
CA LYS A 166 -20.30 10.24 -16.46
C LYS A 166 -18.98 10.33 -15.70
N LEU A 167 -18.55 9.23 -15.10
CA LEU A 167 -17.21 9.11 -14.51
C LEU A 167 -16.31 8.28 -15.42
N SER A 168 -15.11 8.76 -15.64
CA SER A 168 -14.02 7.91 -16.11
C SER A 168 -13.09 7.60 -14.95
N ASN A 169 -12.74 6.32 -14.79
CA ASN A 169 -11.77 5.86 -13.81
C ASN A 169 -10.43 5.62 -14.50
N VAL A 170 -9.34 5.91 -13.79
CA VAL A 170 -7.99 5.67 -14.29
C VAL A 170 -7.22 4.91 -13.21
N ILE A 171 -6.67 3.77 -13.61
CA ILE A 171 -5.87 2.86 -12.80
C ILE A 171 -4.52 2.71 -13.48
N LEU A 172 -3.44 2.90 -12.74
CA LEU A 172 -2.09 2.62 -13.21
C LEU A 172 -1.60 1.31 -12.61
N SER A 173 -1.04 0.46 -13.46
CA SER A 173 -0.47 -0.83 -13.07
C SER A 173 0.80 -1.12 -13.86
N ASP A 174 1.72 -1.88 -13.26
CA ASP A 174 2.88 -2.45 -13.97
C ASP A 174 2.57 -3.82 -14.60
N GLY A 175 1.28 -4.20 -14.65
CA GLY A 175 0.80 -5.48 -15.16
C GLY A 175 0.78 -6.60 -14.11
N SER A 176 1.50 -6.43 -12.99
CA SER A 176 1.51 -7.37 -11.86
C SER A 176 0.90 -6.75 -10.58
N LYS A 177 1.05 -5.44 -10.39
CA LYS A 177 0.62 -4.68 -9.22
C LYS A 177 0.14 -3.28 -9.62
N PRO A 178 -0.68 -2.62 -8.79
CA PRO A 178 -0.98 -1.20 -8.98
C PRO A 178 0.23 -0.31 -8.70
N ILE A 179 0.33 0.82 -9.41
CA ILE A 179 1.41 1.79 -9.24
C ILE A 179 0.91 2.95 -8.35
N SER A 180 1.31 2.95 -7.08
CA SER A 180 1.03 4.03 -6.11
C SER A 180 2.01 5.20 -6.23
N GLY A 181 1.59 6.41 -5.83
CA GLY A 181 2.45 7.59 -5.74
C GLY A 181 2.87 8.18 -7.09
N GLN A 182 2.31 7.70 -8.20
CA GLN A 182 2.61 8.15 -9.54
C GLN A 182 1.74 9.37 -9.89
N VAL A 183 2.37 10.39 -10.45
CA VAL A 183 1.64 11.58 -10.92
C VAL A 183 0.88 11.24 -12.19
N VAL A 184 -0.39 11.65 -12.25
CA VAL A 184 -1.24 11.63 -13.43
C VAL A 184 -1.69 13.07 -13.70
N VAL A 185 -1.50 13.51 -14.94
CA VAL A 185 -1.81 14.86 -15.38
C VAL A 185 -3.04 14.81 -16.27
N LEU A 186 -4.06 15.59 -15.95
CA LEU A 186 -5.18 15.87 -16.83
C LEU A 186 -4.93 17.19 -17.55
N LYS A 187 -4.91 17.17 -18.88
CA LYS A 187 -4.79 18.37 -19.72
C LYS A 187 -6.07 18.57 -20.50
N SER A 188 -6.69 19.74 -20.37
CA SER A 188 -7.90 20.13 -21.11
C SER A 188 -7.79 21.59 -21.55
N GLY A 189 -7.47 21.82 -22.83
CA GLY A 189 -7.12 23.16 -23.33
C GLY A 189 -5.94 23.75 -22.56
N ASN A 190 -6.12 24.95 -21.99
CA ASN A 190 -5.09 25.62 -21.17
C ASN A 190 -5.06 25.17 -19.70
N ILE A 191 -6.00 24.31 -19.29
CA ILE A 191 -6.11 23.87 -17.89
C ILE A 191 -5.34 22.57 -17.71
N LYS A 192 -4.44 22.55 -16.73
CA LYS A 192 -3.69 21.38 -16.28
C LYS A 192 -4.02 21.09 -14.82
N LYS A 193 -4.34 19.83 -14.50
CA LYS A 193 -4.54 19.37 -13.13
C LYS A 193 -3.76 18.10 -12.86
N GLU A 194 -3.09 18.03 -11.72
CA GLU A 194 -2.27 16.89 -11.34
C GLU A 194 -2.93 16.12 -10.20
N PHE A 195 -2.86 14.80 -10.29
CA PHE A 195 -3.30 13.85 -9.29
C PHE A 195 -2.16 12.90 -8.99
N ILE A 196 -2.16 12.33 -7.80
CA ILE A 196 -1.22 11.29 -7.40
C ILE A 196 -2.04 10.03 -7.20
N THR A 197 -1.58 8.89 -7.74
CA THR A 197 -2.26 7.61 -7.54
C THR A 197 -2.20 7.18 -6.08
N ASP A 198 -3.29 6.56 -5.61
CA ASP A 198 -3.35 5.93 -4.29
C ASP A 198 -2.66 4.55 -4.28
N ASP A 199 -2.70 3.88 -3.14
CA ASP A 199 -2.09 2.56 -2.91
C ASP A 199 -2.61 1.46 -3.86
N TYR A 200 -3.74 1.70 -4.52
CA TYR A 200 -4.36 0.79 -5.48
C TYR A 200 -4.19 1.28 -6.92
N GLY A 201 -3.33 2.27 -7.16
CA GLY A 201 -3.04 2.81 -8.48
C GLY A 201 -4.16 3.68 -9.03
N PHE A 202 -5.19 4.03 -8.25
CA PHE A 202 -6.30 4.85 -8.69
C PHE A 202 -5.99 6.33 -8.51
N ILE A 203 -6.49 7.16 -9.43
CA ILE A 203 -6.76 8.57 -9.14
C ILE A 203 -8.25 8.78 -8.89
N PRO A 204 -8.65 9.89 -8.24
CA PRO A 204 -10.07 10.21 -8.07
C PRO A 204 -10.83 10.15 -9.40
N PRO A 205 -12.03 9.54 -9.43
CA PRO A 205 -12.85 9.45 -10.64
C PRO A 205 -13.05 10.81 -11.31
N ILE A 206 -12.94 10.82 -12.63
CA ILE A 206 -12.91 12.03 -13.46
C ILE A 206 -14.34 12.31 -13.97
N PRO A 207 -15.02 13.36 -13.50
CA PRO A 207 -16.35 13.72 -13.98
C PRO A 207 -16.28 14.41 -15.33
N HIS A 208 -17.07 14.01 -16.32
CA HIS A 208 -16.99 14.58 -17.66
C HIS A 208 -17.40 16.06 -17.71
N ILE A 209 -18.34 16.47 -16.84
CA ILE A 209 -18.92 17.82 -16.86
C ILE A 209 -17.97 18.94 -16.40
N VAL A 210 -16.85 18.62 -15.74
CA VAL A 210 -15.87 19.65 -15.39
C VAL A 210 -15.01 20.09 -16.59
N PHE A 211 -15.21 19.47 -17.76
CA PHE A 211 -14.43 19.76 -18.95
C PHE A 211 -15.32 20.29 -20.07
N THR A 212 -14.98 21.47 -20.59
CA THR A 212 -15.60 22.04 -21.79
C THR A 212 -14.92 21.55 -23.07
N CYS A 213 -13.73 20.96 -22.95
CA CYS A 213 -12.92 20.46 -24.04
C CYS A 213 -12.46 19.02 -23.73
N THR A 214 -11.94 18.33 -24.74
CA THR A 214 -11.34 17.00 -24.58
C THR A 214 -10.20 17.01 -23.55
N VAL A 215 -10.19 15.99 -22.68
CA VAL A 215 -9.16 15.78 -21.66
C VAL A 215 -8.19 14.71 -22.10
N ASN A 216 -6.91 15.05 -22.16
CA ASN A 216 -5.84 14.07 -22.28
C ASN A 216 -5.39 13.67 -20.88
N VAL A 217 -5.46 12.37 -20.59
CA VAL A 217 -4.90 11.76 -19.39
C VAL A 217 -3.47 11.38 -19.71
N CYS A 218 -2.53 11.98 -19.01
CA CYS A 218 -1.11 11.82 -19.27
C CYS A 218 -0.36 11.36 -18.02
N VAL A 219 0.72 10.62 -18.21
CA VAL A 219 1.62 10.19 -17.13
C VAL A 219 3.02 10.68 -17.47
N PRO A 220 3.63 11.56 -16.63
CA PRO A 220 5.00 11.98 -16.79
C PRO A 220 5.95 10.83 -16.40
N ASN A 221 6.92 10.58 -17.26
CA ASN A 221 8.01 9.66 -16.99
C ASN A 221 8.84 10.21 -15.82
N PRO A 222 9.06 9.42 -14.76
CA PRO A 222 9.79 9.87 -13.57
C PRO A 222 11.29 10.16 -13.81
N ILE A 223 11.84 9.78 -14.97
CA ILE A 223 13.27 9.93 -15.31
C ILE A 223 13.54 11.22 -16.07
N ASP A 224 12.79 11.49 -17.14
CA ASP A 224 13.05 12.61 -18.06
C ASP A 224 11.92 13.65 -18.09
N GLY A 225 10.82 13.42 -17.36
CA GLY A 225 9.65 14.28 -17.35
C GLY A 225 8.84 14.26 -18.65
N SER A 226 9.20 13.42 -19.62
CA SER A 226 8.45 13.25 -20.86
C SER A 226 7.04 12.76 -20.55
N VAL A 227 6.05 13.38 -21.18
CA VAL A 227 4.65 13.12 -20.86
C VAL A 227 4.10 12.12 -21.86
N LYS A 228 3.66 10.95 -21.38
CA LYS A 228 2.99 9.94 -22.21
C LYS A 228 1.48 10.08 -22.08
N ASP A 229 0.79 10.22 -23.20
CA ASP A 229 -0.68 10.20 -23.24
C ASP A 229 -1.16 8.74 -23.13
N ILE A 230 -2.01 8.47 -22.12
CA ILE A 230 -2.53 7.13 -21.84
C ILE A 230 -3.99 6.96 -22.21
N ALA A 231 -4.77 8.05 -22.23
CA ALA A 231 -6.16 8.03 -22.65
C ALA A 231 -6.69 9.42 -22.99
N ILE A 232 -7.80 9.43 -23.72
CA ILE A 232 -8.55 10.64 -24.07
C ILE A 232 -9.97 10.50 -23.51
N ILE A 233 -10.45 11.52 -22.81
CA ILE A 233 -11.82 11.61 -22.29
C ILE A 233 -12.51 12.79 -22.97
N GLU A 234 -13.56 12.51 -23.73
CA GLU A 234 -14.37 13.52 -24.41
C GLU A 234 -15.54 13.96 -23.51
N PRO A 235 -15.87 15.26 -23.41
CA PRO A 235 -16.95 15.75 -22.53
C PRO A 235 -18.31 15.07 -22.77
N ASN A 236 -18.62 14.74 -24.02
CA ASN A 236 -19.88 14.09 -24.42
C ASN A 236 -19.72 12.59 -24.70
N GLY A 237 -18.53 12.03 -24.48
CA GLY A 237 -18.20 10.64 -24.80
C GLY A 237 -18.77 9.62 -23.80
N PRO A 238 -18.52 8.31 -23.99
CA PRO A 238 -18.86 7.29 -23.02
C PRO A 238 -17.94 7.34 -21.79
N ALA A 239 -18.44 6.90 -20.62
CA ALA A 239 -17.62 6.64 -19.45
C ALA A 239 -16.51 5.63 -19.78
N LYS A 240 -15.31 5.82 -19.24
CA LYS A 240 -14.16 4.93 -19.52
C LYS A 240 -13.56 4.40 -18.23
N ASN A 241 -13.33 3.10 -18.15
CA ASN A 241 -12.43 2.49 -17.16
C ASN A 241 -11.09 2.26 -17.83
N ILE A 242 -10.11 3.10 -17.51
CA ILE A 242 -8.80 3.11 -18.14
C ILE A 242 -7.83 2.36 -17.24
N LEU A 243 -7.36 1.19 -17.68
CA LEU A 243 -6.23 0.50 -17.07
C LEU A 243 -4.98 0.80 -17.90
N ALA A 244 -4.11 1.66 -17.37
CA ALA A 244 -2.83 1.96 -17.97
C ALA A 244 -1.78 0.98 -17.44
N VAL A 245 -1.44 -0.02 -18.27
CA VAL A 245 -0.38 -0.98 -17.98
C VAL A 245 0.94 -0.46 -18.53
N PHE A 246 1.93 -0.27 -17.66
CA PHE A 246 3.29 0.10 -18.04
C PHE A 246 4.18 -1.14 -17.99
N ASP A 247 4.46 -1.74 -19.15
CA ASP A 247 5.57 -2.68 -19.29
C ASP A 247 6.88 -1.87 -19.37
N GLY A 248 7.47 -1.56 -18.21
CA GLY A 248 8.70 -0.77 -18.16
C GLY A 248 9.04 -0.25 -16.76
N VAL A 249 10.17 -0.73 -16.25
CA VAL A 249 10.91 -0.37 -15.03
C VAL A 249 10.65 1.04 -14.46
N ILE A 250 10.29 1.13 -13.17
CA ILE A 250 10.59 2.32 -12.34
C ILE A 250 11.96 2.10 -11.70
N ALA A 251 13.00 2.73 -12.26
CA ALA A 251 14.31 2.83 -11.64
C ALA A 251 14.56 4.29 -11.27
N LYS A 252 14.87 4.54 -9.99
CA LYS A 252 15.45 5.82 -9.56
C LYS A 252 16.95 5.61 -9.29
N ALA A 253 17.78 6.15 -10.17
CA ALA A 253 19.20 6.36 -9.94
C ALA A 253 19.56 7.80 -10.34
N LYS A 254 20.40 8.49 -9.56
CA LYS A 254 21.10 9.69 -10.04
C LYS A 254 22.25 9.21 -10.94
N THR A 255 22.18 9.50 -12.24
CA THR A 255 23.27 9.23 -13.19
C THR A 255 23.85 10.53 -13.74
N MET A 256 25.16 10.54 -14.01
CA MET A 256 25.84 11.63 -14.72
C MET A 256 25.39 11.72 -16.20
N PRO A 257 25.61 12.86 -16.88
CA PRO A 257 25.13 13.12 -18.26
C PRO A 257 25.66 12.11 -19.29
N LEU A 258 24.84 11.87 -20.33
CA LEU A 258 24.98 10.78 -21.30
C LEU A 258 26.03 10.99 -22.40
N GLU A 259 26.71 12.14 -22.46
CA GLU A 259 27.83 12.36 -23.37
C GLU A 259 29.04 12.95 -22.64
N PRO A 260 30.23 12.32 -22.70
CA PRO A 260 31.46 12.92 -22.20
C PRO A 260 31.96 13.99 -23.20
N PRO A 261 32.64 15.06 -22.74
CA PRO A 261 33.22 16.06 -23.63
C PRO A 261 34.17 15.40 -24.65
N ALA A 262 33.94 15.64 -25.94
CA ALA A 262 34.78 15.10 -27.00
C ALA A 262 36.23 15.56 -26.82
N GLY A 263 37.17 14.61 -26.70
CA GLY A 263 38.61 14.92 -26.69
C GLY A 263 39.51 14.11 -25.75
N GLN A 264 39.03 13.11 -24.99
CA GLN A 264 39.92 12.28 -24.18
C GLN A 264 40.34 10.97 -24.86
N LEU A 265 41.64 10.80 -25.04
CA LEU A 265 42.27 9.55 -25.51
C LEU A 265 42.15 8.47 -24.43
N LEU A 266 41.53 7.33 -24.76
CA LEU A 266 41.48 6.16 -23.88
C LEU A 266 42.86 5.47 -23.81
N PRO A 267 43.33 5.03 -22.62
CA PRO A 267 44.63 4.37 -22.48
C PRO A 267 44.61 2.94 -23.04
N LYS A 268 45.55 2.63 -23.95
CA LYS A 268 45.81 1.26 -24.44
C LYS A 268 46.23 0.33 -23.29
N ARG A 269 45.51 -0.79 -23.11
CA ARG A 269 45.82 -1.82 -22.11
C ARG A 269 47.11 -2.58 -22.49
N LYS A 270 48.03 -2.81 -21.53
CA LYS A 270 49.27 -3.58 -21.74
C LYS A 270 49.10 -5.06 -21.33
N LYS A 271 49.56 -5.99 -22.19
CA LYS A 271 49.68 -7.42 -21.88
C LYS A 271 50.81 -7.65 -20.86
N ILE A 272 50.61 -8.57 -19.91
CA ILE A 272 51.62 -8.98 -18.93
C ILE A 272 52.03 -10.43 -19.23
N GLN A 273 53.33 -10.74 -19.23
CA GLN A 273 53.80 -12.11 -19.37
C GLN A 273 54.00 -12.76 -18.00
N TYR A 274 53.46 -13.95 -17.80
CA TYR A 274 53.55 -14.72 -16.56
C TYR A 274 54.18 -16.10 -16.81
N THR A 275 55.08 -16.53 -15.93
CA THR A 275 55.68 -17.87 -15.99
C THR A 275 55.00 -18.76 -14.96
N ILE A 276 54.39 -19.85 -15.42
CA ILE A 276 53.66 -20.81 -14.57
C ILE A 276 54.62 -21.44 -13.56
N LYS A 277 54.23 -21.49 -12.29
CA LYS A 277 55.02 -22.09 -11.21
C LYS A 277 54.46 -23.47 -10.83
N SER A 278 55.26 -24.26 -10.12
CA SER A 278 54.79 -25.55 -9.58
C SER A 278 53.59 -25.34 -8.65
N GLY A 279 52.50 -26.07 -8.89
CA GLY A 279 51.24 -25.94 -8.15
C GLY A 279 50.24 -24.89 -8.67
N ASP A 280 50.59 -24.18 -9.74
CA ASP A 280 49.65 -23.29 -10.44
C ASP A 280 48.60 -24.08 -11.22
N SER A 281 47.42 -23.47 -11.33
CA SER A 281 46.39 -23.84 -12.31
C SER A 281 45.97 -22.57 -13.04
N LEU A 282 45.47 -22.69 -14.27
CA LEU A 282 44.99 -21.50 -15.01
C LEU A 282 43.91 -20.76 -14.23
N TRP A 283 43.11 -21.47 -13.41
CA TRP A 283 42.15 -20.86 -12.51
C TRP A 283 42.80 -20.01 -11.41
N LYS A 284 43.85 -20.51 -10.74
CA LYS A 284 44.59 -19.73 -9.73
C LYS A 284 45.26 -18.51 -10.35
N VAL A 285 45.84 -18.67 -11.54
CA VAL A 285 46.47 -17.57 -12.28
C VAL A 285 45.41 -16.53 -12.70
N ALA A 286 44.30 -16.96 -13.30
CA ALA A 286 43.20 -16.09 -13.69
C ALA A 286 42.65 -15.28 -12.51
N LYS A 287 42.43 -15.94 -11.37
CA LYS A 287 41.98 -15.30 -10.13
C LYS A 287 42.99 -14.28 -9.61
N THR A 288 44.29 -14.60 -9.67
CA THR A 288 45.36 -13.70 -9.21
C THR A 288 45.43 -12.43 -10.04
N PHE A 289 45.29 -12.55 -11.36
CA PHE A 289 45.35 -11.42 -12.28
C PHE A 289 43.98 -10.82 -12.63
N LYS A 290 42.93 -11.21 -11.89
CA LYS A 290 41.54 -10.76 -12.07
C LYS A 290 41.06 -10.87 -13.52
N THR A 291 41.38 -11.97 -14.20
CA THR A 291 40.93 -12.29 -15.56
C THR A 291 40.16 -13.62 -15.55
N SER A 292 39.72 -14.12 -16.70
CA SER A 292 39.10 -15.45 -16.82
C SER A 292 40.08 -16.48 -17.36
N VAL A 293 39.82 -17.76 -17.08
CA VAL A 293 40.60 -18.88 -17.67
C VAL A 293 40.48 -18.83 -19.18
N ASP A 294 39.28 -18.59 -19.72
CA ASP A 294 39.01 -18.53 -21.15
C ASP A 294 39.82 -17.42 -21.83
N SER A 295 39.93 -16.23 -21.23
CA SER A 295 40.76 -15.15 -21.78
C SER A 295 42.25 -15.49 -21.79
N ILE A 296 42.73 -16.28 -20.82
CA ILE A 296 44.12 -16.76 -20.83
C ILE A 296 44.29 -17.85 -21.91
N VAL A 297 43.31 -18.74 -22.06
CA VAL A 297 43.32 -19.81 -23.06
C VAL A 297 43.34 -19.24 -24.48
N GLU A 298 42.46 -18.28 -24.78
CA GLU A 298 42.40 -17.58 -26.06
C GLU A 298 43.67 -16.77 -26.33
N ALA A 299 44.15 -16.00 -25.35
CA ALA A 299 45.33 -15.15 -25.52
C ALA A 299 46.63 -15.93 -25.80
N ASN A 300 46.64 -17.24 -25.50
CA ASN A 300 47.80 -18.12 -25.65
C ASN A 300 47.54 -19.33 -26.54
N ASN A 301 46.36 -19.45 -27.17
CA ASN A 301 45.94 -20.59 -27.98
C ASN A 301 46.14 -21.96 -27.29
N ILE A 302 45.77 -22.07 -26.01
CA ILE A 302 45.92 -23.30 -25.23
C ILE A 302 44.82 -24.30 -25.61
N LYS A 303 45.18 -25.50 -26.08
CA LYS A 303 44.19 -26.51 -26.51
C LYS A 303 43.52 -27.24 -25.35
N ASP A 304 44.23 -27.44 -24.24
CA ASP A 304 43.70 -28.09 -23.03
C ASP A 304 44.02 -27.26 -21.78
N PRO A 305 43.02 -26.57 -21.20
CA PRO A 305 43.20 -25.71 -20.03
C PRO A 305 43.61 -26.45 -18.75
N THR A 306 43.45 -27.78 -18.70
CA THR A 306 43.75 -28.61 -17.52
C THR A 306 45.20 -29.12 -17.51
N ARG A 307 45.92 -29.00 -18.63
CA ARG A 307 47.29 -29.48 -18.80
C ARG A 307 48.25 -28.31 -19.03
N ILE A 308 48.71 -27.71 -17.93
CA ILE A 308 49.75 -26.68 -17.94
C ILE A 308 50.98 -27.15 -17.18
N TYR A 309 52.16 -26.68 -17.59
CA TYR A 309 53.44 -27.13 -17.03
C TYR A 309 54.19 -25.97 -16.38
N PRO A 310 54.76 -26.17 -15.18
CA PRO A 310 55.68 -25.21 -14.57
C PRO A 310 56.81 -24.82 -15.55
N GLY A 311 57.17 -23.53 -15.58
CA GLY A 311 58.16 -22.96 -16.49
C GLY A 311 57.59 -22.43 -17.82
N THR A 312 56.34 -22.74 -18.15
CA THR A 312 55.70 -22.23 -19.39
C THR A 312 55.34 -20.76 -19.23
N LYS A 313 55.66 -19.93 -20.24
CA LYS A 313 55.31 -18.50 -20.27
C LYS A 313 53.99 -18.30 -20.99
N ILE A 314 53.05 -17.61 -20.34
CA ILE A 314 51.73 -17.27 -20.86
C ILE A 314 51.47 -15.77 -20.76
N TRP A 315 50.76 -15.23 -21.72
CA TRP A 315 50.28 -13.84 -21.76
C TRP A 315 48.97 -13.71 -21.00
N ILE A 316 48.92 -12.74 -20.12
CA ILE A 316 47.75 -12.42 -19.32
C ILE A 316 47.29 -11.01 -19.69
N LEU A 317 45.99 -10.89 -19.93
CA LEU A 317 45.27 -9.64 -20.11
C LEU A 317 44.45 -9.39 -18.84
N PRO A 318 44.93 -8.58 -17.88
CA PRO A 318 44.19 -8.27 -16.66
C PRO A 318 42.91 -7.48 -17.01
N LYS A 319 41.81 -7.77 -16.30
CA LYS A 319 40.58 -6.97 -16.44
C LYS A 319 40.81 -5.60 -15.79
N ALA A 320 40.40 -4.52 -16.47
CA ALA A 320 40.52 -3.17 -15.94
C ALA A 320 39.74 -3.04 -14.61
N ASN A 321 40.35 -2.44 -13.58
CA ASN A 321 39.69 -2.19 -12.30
C ASN A 321 38.71 -1.01 -12.45
N ASN A 322 37.42 -1.32 -12.27
CA ASN A 322 36.22 -0.48 -12.18
C ASN A 322 36.03 0.64 -13.22
N GLY A 323 35.27 0.30 -14.27
CA GLY A 323 34.65 1.23 -15.21
C GLY A 323 34.26 0.52 -16.51
N THR A 324 33.00 0.10 -16.60
CA THR A 324 32.23 -0.19 -17.84
C THR A 324 32.73 -1.30 -18.79
N GLU A 325 31.91 -2.33 -18.94
CA GLU A 325 31.45 -3.00 -20.19
C GLU A 325 30.93 -4.40 -19.83
N VAL A 326 29.60 -4.58 -19.75
CA VAL A 326 28.72 -5.05 -20.85
C VAL A 326 29.25 -6.37 -21.43
N ILE A 327 28.67 -7.48 -20.98
CA ILE A 327 28.69 -8.74 -21.74
C ILE A 327 27.66 -8.57 -22.86
N SER A 328 28.11 -8.61 -24.10
CA SER A 328 27.24 -8.76 -25.27
C SER A 328 26.49 -10.10 -25.19
N ALA A 329 25.19 -10.08 -25.45
CA ALA A 329 24.38 -11.29 -25.55
C ALA A 329 24.83 -12.11 -26.78
N GLN A 330 25.13 -13.39 -26.60
CA GLN A 330 25.11 -14.32 -27.73
C GLN A 330 23.65 -14.58 -28.12
N SER A 331 23.37 -14.34 -29.41
CA SER A 331 22.09 -14.53 -30.05
C SER A 331 21.51 -15.93 -29.80
N ALA A 332 20.31 -16.00 -29.23
CA ALA A 332 19.41 -17.12 -29.39
C ALA A 332 18.38 -16.76 -30.48
N ILE A 333 18.81 -16.79 -31.73
CA ILE A 333 17.87 -16.91 -32.86
C ILE A 333 17.22 -18.31 -32.71
N PRO A 334 15.89 -18.41 -32.72
CA PRO A 334 15.22 -19.71 -32.72
C PRO A 334 15.52 -20.45 -34.02
N LYS A 335 16.03 -21.69 -33.92
CA LYS A 335 16.06 -22.62 -35.06
C LYS A 335 14.63 -22.91 -35.49
N LYS A 336 14.35 -22.69 -36.78
CA LYS A 336 13.20 -23.25 -37.52
C LYS A 336 13.06 -24.74 -37.21
N ASN A 337 11.85 -25.18 -36.88
CA ASN A 337 11.40 -26.51 -37.25
C ASN A 337 9.98 -26.43 -37.84
N GLN A 338 9.83 -27.19 -38.92
CA GLN A 338 8.80 -27.13 -39.93
C GLN A 338 7.43 -27.62 -39.44
N SER A 339 6.41 -27.08 -40.11
CA SER A 339 5.01 -27.46 -40.05
C SER A 339 4.75 -28.90 -40.52
N LYS A 340 3.68 -29.50 -39.99
CA LYS A 340 2.79 -30.36 -40.78
C LYS A 340 1.34 -29.91 -40.62
N SER A 341 0.71 -29.78 -41.78
CA SER A 341 -0.64 -29.36 -42.13
C SER A 341 -1.68 -30.45 -41.94
N VAL A 342 -2.95 -30.08 -41.69
CA VAL A 342 -4.12 -30.68 -42.37
C VAL A 342 -5.21 -29.63 -42.62
N ASN A 343 -5.88 -29.82 -43.76
CA ASN A 343 -6.69 -28.94 -44.61
C ASN A 343 -8.04 -28.40 -44.07
N THR A 344 -8.26 -27.11 -44.35
CA THR A 344 -9.27 -26.49 -45.22
C THR A 344 -10.64 -27.16 -45.46
N THR A 345 -11.74 -26.41 -45.20
CA THR A 345 -12.76 -26.11 -46.22
C THR A 345 -13.37 -24.72 -46.00
N THR A 346 -13.56 -24.02 -47.12
CA THR A 346 -13.85 -22.60 -47.38
C THR A 346 -15.34 -22.23 -47.41
N VAL A 347 -15.70 -20.98 -47.07
CA VAL A 347 -16.41 -20.00 -47.95
C VAL A 347 -16.11 -18.54 -47.49
N ASN A 348 -15.85 -17.64 -48.45
CA ASN A 348 -15.62 -16.17 -48.34
C ASN A 348 -16.93 -15.39 -48.07
N VAL A 349 -17.05 -14.13 -47.62
CA VAL A 349 -16.41 -12.81 -47.91
C VAL A 349 -16.75 -11.90 -46.68
N GLY A 350 -15.86 -11.15 -46.01
CA GLY A 350 -15.26 -9.87 -46.41
C GLY A 350 -14.87 -9.01 -45.18
N GLU A 351 -13.70 -8.38 -45.27
CA GLU A 351 -13.13 -7.26 -44.48
C GLU A 351 -12.57 -7.47 -43.04
N LYS A 352 -11.34 -6.96 -42.85
CA LYS A 352 -10.42 -6.99 -41.67
C LYS A 352 -10.38 -5.60 -41.00
N PRO A 353 -9.81 -5.37 -39.77
CA PRO A 353 -8.80 -6.20 -39.09
C PRO A 353 -8.92 -6.41 -37.55
N ASN A 354 -8.25 -7.49 -37.13
CA ASN A 354 -7.47 -7.72 -35.89
C ASN A 354 -8.12 -7.86 -34.49
N LYS A 355 -8.21 -9.16 -34.14
CA LYS A 355 -7.71 -9.82 -32.92
C LYS A 355 -8.30 -9.44 -31.55
N THR A 356 -9.36 -10.19 -31.28
CA THR A 356 -9.96 -10.62 -30.02
C THR A 356 -8.96 -10.97 -28.92
N LEU A 357 -9.26 -10.43 -27.73
CA LEU A 357 -8.78 -10.85 -26.41
C LEU A 357 -8.96 -12.36 -26.18
N ALA A 358 -7.96 -12.99 -25.58
CA ALA A 358 -8.16 -14.21 -24.81
C ALA A 358 -8.83 -13.83 -23.48
N THR A 359 -10.11 -14.18 -23.33
CA THR A 359 -10.85 -14.10 -22.07
C THR A 359 -10.39 -15.25 -21.19
N VAL A 360 -9.66 -14.96 -20.11
CA VAL A 360 -9.50 -15.93 -19.01
C VAL A 360 -10.75 -15.81 -18.15
N ALA A 361 -11.57 -16.86 -18.15
CA ALA A 361 -12.67 -17.01 -17.22
C ALA A 361 -12.11 -17.14 -15.80
N VAL A 362 -12.47 -16.22 -14.91
CA VAL A 362 -12.25 -16.41 -13.47
C VAL A 362 -13.42 -17.23 -12.96
N GLU A 363 -13.15 -18.50 -12.64
CA GLU A 363 -14.05 -19.32 -11.83
C GLU A 363 -14.24 -18.64 -10.47
N THR A 364 -15.46 -18.22 -10.18
CA THR A 364 -15.85 -17.85 -8.83
C THR A 364 -16.11 -19.13 -8.06
N ALA A 365 -15.18 -19.52 -7.17
CA ALA A 365 -15.43 -20.59 -6.24
C ALA A 365 -16.57 -20.16 -5.29
N ARG A 366 -17.75 -20.75 -5.50
CA ARG A 366 -18.81 -20.86 -4.50
C ARG A 366 -18.26 -21.68 -3.32
N ASP A 367 -18.73 -21.31 -2.14
CA ASP A 367 -18.60 -22.04 -0.88
C ASP A 367 -17.25 -21.94 -0.15
N SER A 368 -17.06 -20.81 0.53
CA SER A 368 -16.62 -20.85 1.93
C SER A 368 -17.08 -19.61 2.67
N LYS A 369 -17.55 -19.80 3.90
CA LYS A 369 -17.82 -18.76 4.91
C LYS A 369 -16.49 -18.08 5.31
N GLY A 370 -15.86 -17.36 4.39
CA GLY A 370 -14.55 -16.75 4.56
C GLY A 370 -14.64 -15.43 5.31
N LYS A 371 -14.35 -15.45 6.62
CA LYS A 371 -13.86 -14.24 7.30
C LYS A 371 -12.63 -13.73 6.51
N PRO A 372 -12.50 -12.42 6.24
CA PRO A 372 -11.33 -11.92 5.54
C PRO A 372 -10.08 -12.27 6.35
N LEU A 373 -9.09 -12.87 5.69
CA LEU A 373 -7.74 -13.01 6.22
C LEU A 373 -7.25 -11.61 6.64
N ALA A 374 -6.72 -11.49 7.85
CA ALA A 374 -6.23 -10.22 8.38
C ALA A 374 -5.17 -9.64 7.42
N MET A 375 -5.48 -8.52 6.77
CA MET A 375 -4.47 -7.77 6.02
C MET A 375 -3.50 -7.17 7.04
N ILE A 376 -2.23 -7.54 6.96
CA ILE A 376 -1.15 -6.91 7.73
C ILE A 376 -1.08 -5.45 7.28
N PRO A 377 -1.46 -4.46 8.12
CA PRO A 377 -1.34 -3.06 7.72
C PRO A 377 0.13 -2.71 7.54
N LEU A 378 0.50 -2.33 6.32
CA LEU A 378 1.77 -1.66 6.02
C LEU A 378 1.53 -0.16 6.20
N MET A 379 2.30 0.47 7.08
CA MET A 379 2.35 1.92 7.21
C MET A 379 3.63 2.40 6.53
N GLU A 380 3.56 2.68 5.22
CA GLU A 380 4.73 3.07 4.40
C GLU A 380 5.33 4.41 4.84
N GLU A 381 4.57 5.22 5.57
CA GLU A 381 5.03 6.55 6.01
C GLU A 381 5.97 6.53 7.24
N GLU A 382 6.10 5.44 8.02
CA GLU A 382 6.74 5.52 9.36
C GLU A 382 7.99 4.64 9.61
N ALA A 383 8.35 3.69 8.74
CA ALA A 383 9.58 2.89 8.87
C ALA A 383 9.81 2.01 7.61
N PRO A 384 10.58 2.45 6.60
CA PRO A 384 10.69 1.74 5.32
C PRO A 384 11.30 0.33 5.46
N TRP A 385 12.16 0.10 6.45
CA TRP A 385 12.74 -1.23 6.72
C TRP A 385 11.72 -2.27 7.19
N MET A 386 10.51 -1.85 7.61
CA MET A 386 9.44 -2.78 7.96
C MET A 386 8.88 -3.51 6.76
N GLU A 387 8.92 -2.90 5.57
CA GLU A 387 8.53 -3.56 4.32
C GLU A 387 9.47 -4.72 4.02
N VAL A 388 10.77 -4.52 4.21
CA VAL A 388 11.79 -5.56 4.07
C VAL A 388 11.55 -6.69 5.07
N ALA A 389 11.29 -6.35 6.34
CA ALA A 389 11.02 -7.34 7.37
C ALA A 389 9.76 -8.19 7.06
N ILE A 390 8.68 -7.55 6.58
CA ILE A 390 7.44 -8.24 6.17
C ILE A 390 7.67 -9.06 4.90
N ARG A 391 8.44 -8.53 3.94
CA ARG A 391 8.80 -9.23 2.70
C ARG A 391 9.57 -10.51 3.00
N GLU A 392 10.55 -10.47 3.91
CA GLU A 392 11.30 -11.65 4.34
C GLU A 392 10.43 -12.61 5.16
N ALA A 393 9.61 -12.11 6.10
CA ALA A 393 8.68 -12.95 6.85
C ALA A 393 7.69 -13.70 5.94
N LYS A 394 7.19 -13.02 4.90
CA LYS A 394 6.40 -13.63 3.84
C LYS A 394 7.25 -14.62 3.06
N LYS A 395 8.42 -14.24 2.53
CA LYS A 395 9.28 -15.17 1.76
C LYS A 395 9.50 -16.51 2.48
N TRP A 396 9.73 -16.47 3.79
CA TRP A 396 10.07 -17.65 4.56
C TRP A 396 8.89 -18.37 5.20
N HIS A 397 7.72 -17.74 5.35
CA HIS A 397 6.49 -18.38 5.83
C HIS A 397 6.69 -19.27 7.10
N GLY A 398 7.51 -18.84 8.06
CA GLY A 398 7.81 -19.62 9.27
C GLY A 398 8.83 -20.75 9.11
N THR A 399 9.57 -20.77 8.00
CA THR A 399 10.69 -21.70 7.75
C THR A 399 11.74 -21.60 8.86
N LYS A 400 12.16 -22.76 9.39
CA LYS A 400 13.18 -22.86 10.43
C LYS A 400 14.57 -22.50 9.91
N GLU A 401 15.40 -21.92 10.77
CA GLU A 401 16.73 -21.36 10.46
C GLU A 401 17.65 -22.27 9.62
N LYS A 402 17.55 -23.58 9.76
CA LYS A 402 18.33 -24.56 8.98
C LYS A 402 17.98 -24.57 7.48
N ASN A 403 16.75 -24.17 7.15
CA ASN A 403 16.19 -24.20 5.80
C ASN A 403 16.07 -22.80 5.17
N ILE A 404 16.45 -21.76 5.91
CA ILE A 404 16.56 -20.40 5.38
C ILE A 404 17.86 -20.31 4.57
N THR A 405 17.75 -20.08 3.26
CA THR A 405 18.93 -19.99 2.37
C THR A 405 19.65 -18.65 2.47
N ASP A 406 18.96 -17.62 2.95
CA ASP A 406 19.52 -16.28 3.07
C ASP A 406 20.29 -16.15 4.39
N ASN A 407 21.61 -16.22 4.32
CA ASN A 407 22.46 -16.01 5.49
C ASN A 407 22.58 -14.51 5.80
N TYR A 408 21.73 -14.00 6.70
CA TYR A 408 21.73 -12.60 7.12
C TYR A 408 23.05 -12.13 7.75
N HIS A 409 23.87 -13.03 8.34
CA HIS A 409 25.20 -12.66 8.78
C HIS A 409 26.08 -12.28 7.59
N ALA A 410 26.12 -13.13 6.55
CA ALA A 410 26.87 -12.87 5.33
C ALA A 410 26.36 -11.63 4.59
N LEU A 411 25.04 -11.48 4.46
CA LEU A 411 24.40 -10.33 3.81
C LEU A 411 24.71 -9.00 4.51
N THR A 412 25.06 -9.03 5.81
CA THR A 412 25.44 -7.84 6.58
C THR A 412 26.96 -7.69 6.78
N GLY A 413 27.76 -8.43 6.01
CA GLY A 413 29.22 -8.34 5.99
C GLY A 413 29.94 -9.25 7.00
N ASN A 414 29.24 -10.20 7.63
CA ASN A 414 29.78 -11.14 8.62
C ASN A 414 29.87 -12.56 8.03
N GLY A 415 30.38 -12.69 6.79
CA GLY A 415 30.41 -13.95 6.04
C GLY A 415 31.32 -15.05 6.60
N TRP A 416 31.99 -14.81 7.73
CA TRP A 416 32.67 -15.86 8.49
C TRP A 416 31.69 -16.74 9.27
N ILE A 417 30.49 -16.26 9.58
CA ILE A 417 29.40 -17.06 10.16
C ILE A 417 28.65 -17.72 9.00
N LYS A 418 28.78 -19.04 8.87
CA LYS A 418 28.41 -19.78 7.64
C LYS A 418 26.93 -20.18 7.57
N ASP A 419 26.26 -20.25 8.71
CA ASP A 419 24.86 -20.61 8.80
C ASP A 419 24.15 -19.80 9.90
N LEU A 420 22.82 -19.83 9.89
CA LEU A 420 21.98 -19.21 10.91
C LEU A 420 21.74 -20.13 12.11
N SER A 421 22.20 -21.38 12.04
CA SER A 421 21.80 -22.43 12.95
C SER A 421 22.74 -22.57 14.14
N GLY A 422 22.17 -22.95 15.28
CA GLY A 422 22.96 -23.30 16.46
C GLY A 422 23.08 -22.19 17.51
N ARG A 423 23.54 -22.57 18.70
CA ARG A 423 23.44 -21.73 19.91
C ARG A 423 24.37 -20.52 19.94
N SER A 424 25.40 -20.51 19.09
CA SER A 424 26.38 -19.42 19.01
C SER A 424 26.15 -18.47 17.83
N ASN A 425 25.12 -18.73 17.01
CA ASN A 425 24.85 -18.04 15.74
C ASN A 425 23.53 -17.25 15.78
N ALA A 426 23.24 -16.57 16.89
CA ALA A 426 22.04 -15.76 17.01
C ALA A 426 22.02 -14.65 15.95
N TRP A 427 20.98 -14.66 15.11
CA TRP A 427 20.94 -13.85 13.89
C TRP A 427 19.88 -12.75 13.90
N CYS A 428 19.22 -12.51 15.04
CA CYS A 428 18.24 -11.44 15.21
C CYS A 428 18.82 -10.07 14.82
N ALA A 429 20.02 -9.73 15.30
CA ALA A 429 20.68 -8.48 14.97
C ALA A 429 21.10 -8.37 13.50
N SER A 430 21.54 -9.48 12.90
CA SER A 430 21.89 -9.53 11.49
C SER A 430 20.67 -9.36 10.60
N PHE A 431 19.52 -9.91 10.98
CA PHE A 431 18.25 -9.68 10.28
C PHE A 431 17.82 -8.20 10.32
N ILE A 432 17.84 -7.58 11.51
CA ILE A 432 17.50 -6.15 11.66
C ILE A 432 18.48 -5.26 10.88
N SER A 433 19.77 -5.59 10.93
CA SER A 433 20.81 -4.89 10.17
C SER A 433 20.63 -5.02 8.65
N TYR A 434 20.18 -6.18 8.18
CA TYR A 434 19.84 -6.43 6.77
C TYR A 434 18.64 -5.59 6.33
N CYS A 435 17.58 -5.55 7.15
CA CYS A 435 16.40 -4.74 6.83
C CYS A 435 16.74 -3.25 6.73
N LEU A 436 17.59 -2.72 7.62
CA LEU A 436 18.02 -1.32 7.58
C LEU A 436 18.91 -1.01 6.37
N GLN A 437 19.90 -1.85 6.07
CA GLN A 437 20.85 -1.57 4.99
C GLN A 437 20.17 -1.58 3.61
N GLU A 438 19.16 -2.43 3.41
CA GLU A 438 18.48 -2.57 2.13
C GLU A 438 17.72 -1.30 1.74
N VAL A 439 17.19 -0.57 2.72
CA VAL A 439 16.55 0.74 2.53
C VAL A 439 17.50 1.92 2.79
N GLY A 440 18.81 1.67 2.79
CA GLY A 440 19.84 2.72 2.86
C GLY A 440 20.13 3.29 4.25
N TYR A 441 19.62 2.69 5.32
CA TYR A 441 19.94 3.08 6.70
C TYR A 441 21.22 2.40 7.18
N LYS A 442 22.01 3.13 7.98
CA LYS A 442 23.25 2.60 8.54
C LYS A 442 22.94 1.50 9.56
N LYS A 443 23.51 0.32 9.35
CA LYS A 443 23.57 -0.77 10.36
C LYS A 443 24.59 -0.45 11.48
N PRO A 444 24.50 -1.06 12.68
CA PRO A 444 25.52 -0.87 13.71
C PRO A 444 26.88 -1.42 13.28
N ARG A 445 27.96 -0.94 13.90
CA ARG A 445 29.33 -1.41 13.62
C ARG A 445 29.45 -2.94 13.71
N ASN A 446 28.90 -3.54 14.76
CA ASN A 446 28.79 -4.99 14.92
C ASN A 446 27.36 -5.44 14.61
N SER A 447 27.05 -5.63 13.33
CA SER A 447 25.70 -5.97 12.83
C SER A 447 25.13 -7.30 13.32
N GLN A 448 25.97 -8.18 13.87
CA GLN A 448 25.61 -9.49 14.41
C GLN A 448 25.29 -9.47 15.91
N ARG A 449 25.46 -8.34 16.61
CA ARG A 449 25.25 -8.24 18.07
C ARG A 449 24.05 -7.37 18.41
N ALA A 450 23.06 -7.92 19.10
CA ALA A 450 21.85 -7.19 19.49
C ALA A 450 22.17 -5.94 20.33
N ARG A 451 23.07 -6.06 21.31
CA ARG A 451 23.54 -4.93 22.14
C ARG A 451 24.12 -3.76 21.33
N SER A 452 24.63 -3.99 20.13
CA SER A 452 25.29 -2.93 19.35
C SER A 452 24.32 -1.88 18.83
N PHE A 453 23.02 -2.15 18.76
CA PHE A 453 22.01 -1.12 18.53
C PHE A 453 21.90 -0.13 19.70
N ARG A 454 22.24 -0.55 20.93
CA ARG A 454 22.26 0.31 22.12
C ARG A 454 23.61 1.00 22.33
N GLU A 455 24.70 0.30 21.98
CA GLU A 455 26.07 0.81 22.18
C GLU A 455 26.52 1.81 21.09
N ASP A 456 25.99 1.69 19.86
CA ASP A 456 26.39 2.55 18.74
C ASP A 456 25.57 3.86 18.70
N THR A 457 25.80 4.70 19.71
CA THR A 457 25.16 6.02 19.86
C THR A 457 25.52 7.01 18.75
N SER A 458 26.48 6.68 17.88
CA SER A 458 26.84 7.47 16.70
C SER A 458 25.90 7.26 15.51
N ARG A 459 25.09 6.20 15.53
CA ARG A 459 24.16 5.82 14.45
C ARG A 459 22.73 5.68 14.93
N PHE A 460 22.54 5.46 16.23
CA PHE A 460 21.24 5.18 16.82
C PHE A 460 20.99 6.05 18.05
N VAL A 461 19.72 6.32 18.30
CA VAL A 461 19.24 7.08 19.45
C VAL A 461 18.10 6.33 20.13
N GLU A 462 18.13 6.27 21.46
CA GLU A 462 17.07 5.66 22.28
C GLU A 462 15.89 6.64 22.42
N ILE A 463 14.67 6.14 22.27
CA ILE A 463 13.41 6.88 22.43
C ILE A 463 12.60 6.30 23.59
N LYS A 464 11.82 7.16 24.25
CA LYS A 464 11.04 6.78 25.44
C LYS A 464 9.80 5.95 25.10
N GLU A 465 9.17 6.23 23.97
CA GLU A 465 7.91 5.60 23.56
C GLU A 465 8.11 4.82 22.27
N PRO A 466 7.53 3.61 22.13
CA PRO A 466 7.64 2.83 20.91
C PRO A 466 6.83 3.48 19.80
N ILE A 467 7.43 3.51 18.61
CA ILE A 467 6.75 3.84 17.36
C ILE A 467 6.85 2.66 16.41
N TYR A 468 5.94 2.59 15.44
CA TYR A 468 5.97 1.56 14.42
C TYR A 468 7.37 1.47 13.77
N GLY A 469 7.89 0.25 13.70
CA GLY A 469 9.20 -0.06 13.13
C GLY A 469 10.41 0.37 13.95
N CYS A 470 10.27 0.99 15.14
CA CYS A 470 11.45 1.22 15.97
C CYS A 470 12.12 -0.11 16.35
N ILE A 471 13.42 -0.07 16.56
CA ILE A 471 14.21 -1.22 16.97
C ILE A 471 13.95 -1.42 18.47
N ALA A 472 13.35 -2.54 18.83
CA ALA A 472 13.13 -2.94 20.21
C ALA A 472 14.23 -3.91 20.64
N SER A 473 14.97 -3.60 21.72
CA SER A 473 16.04 -4.47 22.23
C SER A 473 16.12 -4.49 23.75
N ASN A 474 16.38 -5.66 24.32
CA ASN A 474 16.74 -5.85 25.73
C ASN A 474 18.27 -6.03 25.92
N GLY A 475 19.05 -6.03 24.84
CA GLY A 475 20.51 -6.23 24.84
C GLY A 475 20.96 -7.64 24.42
N SER A 476 20.17 -8.68 24.71
CA SER A 476 20.41 -10.04 24.21
C SER A 476 19.69 -10.30 22.89
N HIS A 477 18.47 -9.79 22.74
CA HIS A 477 17.64 -9.91 21.55
C HIS A 477 17.28 -8.55 20.95
N VAL A 478 16.91 -8.56 19.67
CA VAL A 478 16.45 -7.37 18.94
C VAL A 478 15.41 -7.74 17.90
N THR A 479 14.37 -6.90 17.79
CA THR A 479 13.25 -7.04 16.85
C THR A 479 12.79 -5.65 16.42
N PHE A 480 11.97 -5.54 15.37
CA PHE A 480 11.24 -4.30 15.12
C PHE A 480 9.92 -4.29 15.88
N TYR A 481 9.57 -3.18 16.52
CA TYR A 481 8.26 -2.96 17.13
C TYR A 481 7.18 -2.86 16.03
N TYR A 482 6.16 -3.69 16.09
CA TYR A 482 5.03 -3.68 15.17
C TYR A 482 3.78 -3.06 15.80
N GLY A 483 3.54 -3.32 17.08
CA GLY A 483 2.38 -2.75 17.78
C GLY A 483 2.24 -3.19 19.23
N ASP A 484 1.11 -2.83 19.84
CA ASP A 484 0.82 -3.08 21.25
C ASP A 484 0.05 -4.41 21.41
N GLY A 485 0.61 -5.33 22.19
CA GLY A 485 -0.03 -6.61 22.54
C GLY A 485 -0.96 -6.50 23.75
N GLY A 486 -1.02 -5.33 24.41
CA GLY A 486 -1.76 -5.08 25.63
C GLY A 486 -0.97 -5.42 26.90
N ASN A 487 -1.38 -4.85 28.04
CA ASN A 487 -0.79 -5.12 29.36
C ASN A 487 0.75 -4.97 29.43
N GLY A 488 1.31 -4.01 28.70
CA GLY A 488 2.76 -3.76 28.66
C GLY A 488 3.55 -4.70 27.74
N VAL A 489 2.86 -5.61 27.02
CA VAL A 489 3.44 -6.46 25.99
C VAL A 489 3.50 -5.71 24.67
N ILE A 490 4.63 -5.81 23.97
CA ILE A 490 4.77 -5.36 22.59
C ILE A 490 4.76 -6.54 21.64
N ILE A 491 4.34 -6.30 20.40
CA ILE A 491 4.46 -7.26 19.30
C ILE A 491 5.66 -6.87 18.46
N GLY A 492 6.62 -7.78 18.32
CA GLY A 492 7.84 -7.59 17.55
C GLY A 492 7.88 -8.46 16.29
N LEU A 493 8.25 -7.87 15.15
CA LEU A 493 8.60 -8.58 13.93
C LEU A 493 10.13 -8.66 13.79
N GLY A 494 10.68 -9.87 13.79
CA GLY A 494 12.13 -10.05 13.81
C GLY A 494 12.56 -11.46 13.42
N GLY A 495 13.87 -11.62 13.22
CA GLY A 495 14.51 -12.90 12.95
C GLY A 495 14.95 -13.60 14.23
N ASN A 496 15.20 -14.90 14.14
CA ASN A 496 15.60 -15.79 15.24
C ASN A 496 14.56 -15.92 16.36
N GLN A 497 13.28 -15.67 16.08
CA GLN A 497 12.19 -15.80 17.05
C GLN A 497 11.60 -17.19 16.89
N GLY A 498 11.88 -18.10 17.84
CA GLY A 498 11.57 -19.52 17.68
C GLY A 498 12.25 -20.16 16.47
N ASP A 499 13.50 -19.75 16.19
CA ASP A 499 14.32 -20.16 15.04
C ASP A 499 13.71 -19.79 13.67
N THR A 500 12.87 -18.73 13.61
CA THR A 500 12.15 -18.31 12.39
C THR A 500 12.10 -16.77 12.25
N ILE A 501 11.52 -16.28 11.15
CA ILE A 501 11.10 -14.87 10.98
C ILE A 501 9.59 -14.80 11.14
N LYS A 502 9.11 -14.14 12.20
CA LYS A 502 7.67 -14.07 12.51
C LYS A 502 7.34 -12.93 13.48
N PHE A 503 6.07 -12.79 13.84
CA PHE A 503 5.63 -11.93 14.94
C PHE A 503 5.68 -12.69 16.27
N SER A 504 6.23 -12.06 17.32
CA SER A 504 6.29 -12.61 18.68
C SER A 504 6.06 -11.53 19.74
N ASN A 505 5.65 -11.92 20.94
CA ASN A 505 5.37 -11.03 22.06
C ASN A 505 6.61 -10.79 22.92
N TYR A 506 6.81 -9.55 23.36
CA TYR A 506 7.95 -9.14 24.21
C TYR A 506 7.55 -8.18 25.33
N THR A 507 8.34 -8.18 26.41
CA THR A 507 8.23 -7.24 27.53
C THR A 507 9.60 -6.69 27.89
N GLY A 508 9.66 -5.50 28.51
CA GLY A 508 10.93 -4.95 29.02
C GLY A 508 11.94 -4.53 27.95
N MET A 509 11.45 -4.19 26.75
CA MET A 509 12.30 -3.76 25.63
C MET A 509 12.56 -2.26 25.68
N ARG A 510 13.76 -1.85 25.25
CA ARG A 510 14.10 -0.44 24.97
C ARG A 510 13.93 -0.14 23.50
N TYR A 511 13.58 1.09 23.17
CA TYR A 511 13.21 1.50 21.82
C TYR A 511 14.27 2.41 21.23
N ILE A 512 14.69 2.09 20.01
CA ILE A 512 15.87 2.67 19.38
C ILE A 512 15.49 2.99 17.94
N ILE A 513 15.97 4.11 17.40
CA ILE A 513 15.81 4.45 15.99
C ILE A 513 17.14 4.93 15.39
N PRO A 514 17.34 4.80 14.07
CA PRO A 514 18.47 5.43 13.41
C PRO A 514 18.42 6.96 13.59
N ILE A 515 19.57 7.60 13.80
CA ILE A 515 19.64 9.06 13.95
C ILE A 515 19.11 9.78 12.71
N SER A 516 19.38 9.24 11.51
CA SER A 516 18.83 9.76 10.25
C SER A 516 17.31 9.67 10.14
N TYR A 517 16.67 8.88 11.01
CA TYR A 517 15.22 8.78 11.12
C TYR A 517 14.62 9.75 12.16
N TYR A 518 15.45 10.38 12.99
CA TYR A 518 15.01 11.10 14.18
C TYR A 518 14.11 12.31 13.89
N GLU A 519 14.38 13.08 12.83
CA GLU A 519 13.54 14.23 12.47
C GLU A 519 12.15 13.79 11.99
N LYS A 520 12.08 12.72 11.19
CA LYS A 520 10.79 12.12 10.78
C LYS A 520 10.02 11.56 11.98
N TYR A 521 10.71 11.00 12.96
CA TYR A 521 10.10 10.57 14.23
C TYR A 521 9.43 11.72 15.00
N LYS A 522 9.99 12.93 15.04
CA LYS A 522 9.37 14.07 15.73
C LYS A 522 8.01 14.45 15.15
N GLU A 523 7.84 14.31 13.84
CA GLU A 523 6.59 14.62 13.12
C GLU A 523 5.50 13.56 13.38
N VAL A 524 5.91 12.30 13.55
CA VAL A 524 5.03 11.11 13.63
C VAL A 524 4.47 10.85 15.05
N LYS A 525 4.98 11.53 16.09
CA LYS A 525 4.67 11.29 17.52
C LYS A 525 3.19 11.44 17.95
N LYS A 526 2.25 11.65 17.02
CA LYS A 526 0.81 11.82 17.28
C LYS A 526 -0.03 10.54 17.10
N ASN A 527 0.56 9.42 16.72
CA ASN A 527 -0.20 8.21 16.41
C ASN A 527 -0.42 7.29 17.62
N ALA A 528 -1.68 6.95 17.87
CA ALA A 528 -2.09 6.05 18.94
C ALA A 528 -1.53 4.64 18.74
N LYS A 529 -1.07 4.00 19.83
CA LYS A 529 -0.63 2.60 19.82
C LYS A 529 -1.73 1.70 19.25
N LYS A 530 -1.45 1.06 18.11
CA LYS A 530 -2.37 0.08 17.51
C LYS A 530 -2.24 -1.25 18.22
N LYS A 531 -3.37 -1.78 18.68
CA LYS A 531 -3.46 -3.12 19.28
C LYS A 531 -3.62 -4.17 18.20
N PHE A 532 -2.87 -5.27 18.33
CA PHE A 532 -2.95 -6.40 17.41
C PHE A 532 -2.96 -7.72 18.18
N ASP A 533 -3.42 -8.78 17.50
CA ASP A 533 -3.24 -10.16 17.94
C ASP A 533 -2.08 -10.80 17.18
N VAL A 534 -1.13 -11.41 17.90
CA VAL A 534 0.09 -11.96 17.31
C VAL A 534 -0.19 -13.15 16.38
N ASP A 535 -1.19 -13.97 16.70
CA ASP A 535 -1.54 -15.14 15.91
C ASP A 535 -2.33 -14.73 14.65
N GLU A 536 -3.16 -13.68 14.71
CA GLU A 536 -3.78 -13.08 13.52
C GLU A 536 -2.74 -12.51 12.55
N LEU A 537 -1.69 -11.86 13.06
CA LEU A 537 -0.59 -11.35 12.25
C LEU A 537 0.23 -12.47 11.61
N ASN A 538 0.53 -13.53 12.37
CA ASN A 538 1.26 -14.70 11.85
C ASN A 538 0.48 -15.45 10.76
N LYS A 539 -0.86 -15.54 10.89
CA LYS A 539 -1.72 -16.06 9.79
C LYS A 539 -1.60 -15.22 8.51
N GLY A 540 -1.44 -13.90 8.63
CA GLY A 540 -1.25 -12.98 7.50
C GLY A 540 0.05 -13.19 6.72
N ILE A 541 1.03 -13.91 7.29
CA ILE A 541 2.27 -14.35 6.61
C ILE A 541 2.30 -15.87 6.35
N LEU A 542 1.14 -16.53 6.40
CA LEU A 542 0.95 -17.98 6.20
C LEU A 542 1.59 -18.88 7.27
N ILE A 543 1.78 -18.36 8.49
CA ILE A 543 2.19 -19.16 9.65
C ILE A 543 0.92 -19.56 10.42
N ASN A 544 0.58 -20.85 10.36
CA ASN A 544 -0.67 -21.38 10.94
C ASN A 544 -0.50 -21.96 12.37
N GLU A 545 0.73 -22.02 12.87
CA GLU A 545 1.03 -22.50 14.23
C GLU A 545 0.84 -21.38 15.26
N LYS A 546 0.32 -21.72 16.45
CA LYS A 546 0.17 -20.76 17.55
C LYS A 546 1.53 -20.34 18.08
N THR A 547 1.66 -19.05 18.39
CA THR A 547 2.85 -18.48 19.02
C THR A 547 2.99 -19.03 20.44
N GLN A 548 4.15 -19.57 20.80
CA GLN A 548 4.37 -20.12 22.16
C GLN A 548 4.64 -18.98 23.16
N LYS A 549 4.21 -19.15 24.41
CA LYS A 549 4.55 -18.22 25.48
C LYS A 549 5.99 -18.50 25.90
N ASN A 550 6.89 -17.52 25.76
CA ASN A 550 8.34 -17.63 26.00
C ASN A 550 9.08 -18.47 24.94
N GLU A 551 8.93 -18.09 23.67
CA GLU A 551 9.75 -18.63 22.60
C GLU A 551 11.24 -18.39 22.88
N SER A 552 12.05 -19.42 22.67
CA SER A 552 13.50 -19.35 22.74
C SER A 552 14.01 -18.23 21.83
N VAL A 553 14.38 -17.11 22.45
CA VAL A 553 15.27 -16.08 21.90
C VAL A 553 16.65 -16.40 22.43
N ARG A 554 17.40 -17.23 21.70
CA ARG A 554 18.74 -17.63 22.13
C ARG A 554 19.67 -16.44 22.27
#